data_AF-A0A8J7GKU7-F1
#
_entry.id   AF-A0A8J7GKU7-F1
#
_cell.length_a   1.000
_cell.length_b   1.000
_cell.length_c   1.000
_cell.angle_alpha   90.00
_cell.angle_beta   90.00
_cell.angle_gamma   90.00
#
_symmetry.space_group_name_H-M   'P 1'
#
loop_
_entity.id
_entity.type
_entity.pdbx_description
1 polymer ?
#
loop_
_entity_poly.entity_id
_entity_poly.type
_entity_poly.pdbx_seq_one_letter_code
_entity_poly.pdbx_strand_id
1 'polypeptide(L)'
;MSMKVSGSRVLLAGCALLVALGGCGGPTAHAAPATPGPATPSAPAGTPSPSISPTPSPTPSPSASAKPKPQPSVTLRKPVPAGADVPKAPAPPPVADGVPLQGLGTFSTAAGGTDVVGAGTTLVKYRVELEDGIVWGAEPAWTAASFTSTVDRVLSAPNGWTRSAAAPITDAAQKLTNASWSFQRVSGSDFSVRIRLASPNTVDRLCGSAGMDTQGVYSCRYGQTIMINLRRWLRGAPGFAVPIVEYRTNVINHEVGHFLGFDHMLCPGAGRPAPVMVTQTIDLGGCVPNSSPFAADGTFITGPWAAS
;
A
#
# COMPACT_ATOMS: atom_id res chain seq x y z
N MET A 1 10.58 -18.84 -67.94
CA MET A 1 9.16 -19.08 -67.60
C MET A 1 8.75 -18.08 -66.53
N SER A 2 7.91 -17.12 -66.93
CA SER A 2 7.33 -16.08 -66.08
C SER A 2 6.11 -16.63 -65.33
N MET A 3 5.92 -16.21 -64.08
CA MET A 3 4.57 -16.10 -63.50
C MET A 3 4.53 -14.97 -62.47
N LYS A 4 3.75 -13.93 -62.82
CA LYS A 4 3.29 -12.81 -62.01
C LYS A 4 1.93 -13.16 -61.42
N VAL A 5 1.68 -12.82 -60.15
CA VAL A 5 0.35 -12.65 -59.51
C VAL A 5 0.59 -11.65 -58.35
N SER A 6 0.24 -10.35 -58.38
CA SER A 6 -1.07 -9.63 -58.35
C SER A 6 -1.98 -10.08 -57.20
N GLY A 7 -2.48 -9.27 -56.25
CA GLY A 7 -2.43 -7.84 -55.98
C GLY A 7 -3.19 -7.58 -54.66
N SER A 8 -2.82 -6.51 -53.95
CA SER A 8 -3.50 -6.03 -52.73
C SER A 8 -4.65 -5.08 -53.07
N ARG A 9 -5.75 -5.15 -52.31
CA ARG A 9 -6.59 -4.00 -51.86
C ARG A 9 -7.76 -4.49 -51.00
N VAL A 10 -7.78 -4.09 -49.73
CA VAL A 10 -8.96 -4.16 -48.85
C VAL A 10 -9.45 -2.72 -48.65
N LEU A 11 -10.71 -2.46 -49.03
CA LEU A 11 -11.40 -1.20 -48.79
C LEU A 11 -11.92 -1.13 -47.35
N LEU A 12 -11.63 -0.03 -46.64
CA LEU A 12 -12.39 0.38 -45.46
C LEU A 12 -13.58 1.23 -45.91
N ALA A 13 -14.79 0.86 -45.46
CA ALA A 13 -15.98 1.69 -45.56
C ALA A 13 -16.07 2.60 -44.33
N GLY A 14 -16.01 3.91 -44.54
CA GLY A 14 -16.28 4.93 -43.53
C GLY A 14 -17.71 5.46 -43.63
N CYS A 15 -18.44 5.44 -42.52
CA CYS A 15 -19.72 6.16 -42.38
C CYS A 15 -19.46 7.62 -42.01
N ALA A 16 -19.87 8.54 -42.87
CA ALA A 16 -19.92 9.98 -42.61
C ALA A 16 -21.27 10.35 -41.98
N LEU A 17 -21.23 11.08 -40.86
CA LEU A 17 -22.40 11.76 -40.30
C LEU A 17 -22.21 13.27 -40.47
N LEU A 18 -23.13 13.89 -41.20
CA LEU A 18 -23.24 15.33 -41.43
C LEU A 18 -23.93 16.01 -40.24
N VAL A 19 -23.31 17.06 -39.69
CA VAL A 19 -24.03 18.11 -38.95
C VAL A 19 -23.53 19.47 -39.41
N ALA A 20 -24.48 20.33 -39.74
CA ALA A 20 -24.32 21.61 -40.40
C ALA A 20 -24.02 22.78 -39.44
N LEU A 21 -23.67 23.90 -40.08
CA LEU A 21 -23.03 25.13 -39.60
C LEU A 21 -23.85 26.04 -38.68
N GLY A 22 -23.12 26.85 -37.92
CA GLY A 22 -23.46 28.20 -37.45
C GLY A 22 -22.57 28.58 -36.26
N GLY A 23 -21.88 29.72 -36.15
CA GLY A 23 -21.71 30.93 -36.95
C GLY A 23 -20.76 31.84 -36.12
N CYS A 24 -19.91 32.62 -36.79
CA CYS A 24 -18.88 33.47 -36.19
C CYS A 24 -19.45 34.70 -35.45
N GLY A 25 -18.76 35.13 -34.38
CA GLY A 25 -18.96 36.46 -33.78
C GLY A 25 -18.02 36.69 -32.58
N GLY A 26 -16.90 37.39 -32.81
CA GLY A 26 -15.94 37.82 -31.79
C GLY A 26 -16.35 39.11 -31.04
N PRO A 27 -15.50 39.60 -30.12
CA PRO A 27 -15.93 40.33 -28.93
C PRO A 27 -15.90 41.85 -29.09
N THR A 28 -16.73 42.56 -28.31
CA THR A 28 -16.58 43.99 -28.04
C THR A 28 -16.53 44.24 -26.53
N ALA A 29 -15.42 44.84 -26.12
CA ALA A 29 -15.20 45.37 -24.79
C ALA A 29 -16.11 46.56 -24.52
N HIS A 30 -16.58 46.72 -23.28
CA HIS A 30 -16.98 48.01 -22.70
C HIS A 30 -16.43 48.11 -21.28
N ALA A 31 -15.56 49.10 -21.10
CA ALA A 31 -15.06 49.59 -19.82
C ALA A 31 -15.94 50.75 -19.34
N ALA A 32 -16.16 50.87 -18.03
CA ALA A 32 -16.57 52.09 -17.33
C ALA A 32 -16.36 51.91 -15.79
N PRO A 33 -16.33 52.97 -14.97
CA PRO A 33 -15.07 53.43 -14.36
C PRO A 33 -15.08 53.44 -12.82
N ALA A 34 -13.90 53.74 -12.26
CA ALA A 34 -13.62 53.92 -10.84
C ALA A 34 -13.90 55.35 -10.31
N THR A 35 -13.84 55.47 -8.96
CA THR A 35 -13.69 56.66 -8.07
C THR A 35 -14.96 57.21 -7.40
N PRO A 36 -14.88 57.98 -6.29
CA PRO A 36 -13.94 57.95 -5.13
C PRO A 36 -14.68 58.00 -3.75
N GLY A 37 -13.95 57.76 -2.64
CA GLY A 37 -14.40 58.06 -1.26
C GLY A 37 -14.46 59.57 -0.97
N PRO A 38 -15.06 60.03 0.16
CA PRO A 38 -14.22 60.39 1.31
C PRO A 38 -14.87 60.37 2.72
N ALA A 39 -14.00 60.60 3.72
CA ALA A 39 -14.21 61.35 4.97
C ALA A 39 -14.65 60.63 6.27
N THR A 40 -13.67 60.51 7.16
CA THR A 40 -13.75 60.53 8.63
C THR A 40 -14.52 61.74 9.18
N PRO A 41 -15.10 61.60 10.39
CA PRO A 41 -15.07 62.68 11.38
C PRO A 41 -14.48 62.25 12.73
N SER A 42 -13.79 63.22 13.33
CA SER A 42 -13.11 63.23 14.62
C SER A 42 -13.99 63.01 15.86
N ALA A 43 -13.33 62.63 16.94
CA ALA A 43 -13.81 62.54 18.33
C ALA A 43 -14.37 63.87 18.90
N PRO A 44 -15.06 63.76 20.06
CA PRO A 44 -14.71 64.61 21.20
C PRO A 44 -14.51 63.83 22.52
N ALA A 45 -13.80 64.50 23.43
CA ALA A 45 -13.27 64.04 24.70
C ALA A 45 -14.28 64.05 25.88
N GLY A 46 -13.96 63.30 26.95
CA GLY A 46 -14.34 63.67 28.33
C GLY A 46 -14.73 62.52 29.29
N THR A 47 -13.74 62.00 30.05
CA THR A 47 -13.70 61.64 31.52
C THR A 47 -14.84 60.86 32.23
N PRO A 48 -14.63 60.24 33.43
CA PRO A 48 -13.44 59.65 34.07
C PRO A 48 -13.62 58.14 34.45
N SER A 49 -12.53 57.50 34.85
CA SER A 49 -12.43 56.11 35.34
C SER A 49 -13.29 55.77 36.56
N PRO A 50 -13.74 54.51 36.64
CA PRO A 50 -13.82 53.78 37.90
C PRO A 50 -12.65 52.81 38.06
N SER A 51 -12.05 52.84 39.25
CA SER A 51 -11.08 51.88 39.76
C SER A 51 -11.70 50.49 39.84
N ILE A 52 -11.07 49.48 39.21
CA ILE A 52 -11.41 48.07 39.39
C ILE A 52 -10.10 47.28 39.52
N SER A 53 -10.03 46.51 40.60
CA SER A 53 -8.94 45.66 41.08
C SER A 53 -8.37 44.68 40.04
N PRO A 54 -7.10 44.25 40.17
CA PRO A 54 -6.50 43.30 39.24
C PRO A 54 -7.10 41.90 39.40
N THR A 55 -7.67 41.40 38.30
CA THR A 55 -8.07 40.00 38.09
C THR A 55 -6.83 39.11 38.06
N PRO A 56 -6.81 37.92 38.71
CA PRO A 56 -5.69 37.00 38.62
C PRO A 56 -5.59 36.37 37.22
N SER A 57 -4.37 36.30 36.70
CA SER A 57 -4.01 35.63 35.45
C SER A 57 -4.45 34.16 35.43
N PRO A 58 -4.92 33.62 34.29
CA PRO A 58 -5.21 32.20 34.19
C PRO A 58 -3.91 31.39 34.21
N THR A 59 -3.86 30.41 35.13
CA THR A 59 -2.84 29.38 35.22
C THR A 59 -2.82 28.56 33.91
N PRO A 60 -1.65 28.23 33.33
CA PRO A 60 -1.59 27.37 32.15
C PRO A 60 -2.06 25.95 32.50
N SER A 61 -3.08 25.50 31.78
CA SER A 61 -3.58 24.12 31.81
C SER A 61 -2.47 23.15 31.36
N PRO A 62 -2.28 21.99 32.02
CA PRO A 62 -1.20 21.08 31.66
C PRO A 62 -1.41 20.49 30.27
N SER A 63 -0.36 20.62 29.46
CA SER A 63 -0.19 20.07 28.12
C SER A 63 -0.65 18.62 28.04
N ALA A 64 -1.52 18.33 27.06
CA ALA A 64 -1.94 16.98 26.72
C ALA A 64 -0.71 16.10 26.47
N SER A 65 -0.57 15.03 27.26
CA SER A 65 0.45 14.01 27.05
C SER A 65 0.38 13.49 25.62
N ALA A 66 1.49 13.60 24.91
CA ALA A 66 1.67 13.08 23.57
C ALA A 66 1.28 11.60 23.52
N LYS A 67 0.33 11.26 22.64
CA LYS A 67 -0.07 9.88 22.38
C LYS A 67 1.16 9.09 21.89
N PRO A 68 1.45 7.88 22.40
CA PRO A 68 2.63 7.13 21.99
C PRO A 68 2.62 6.87 20.49
N LYS A 69 3.70 7.23 19.81
CA LYS A 69 3.97 6.85 18.42
C LYS A 69 4.09 5.33 18.35
N PRO A 70 3.52 4.64 17.33
CA PRO A 70 3.66 3.19 17.19
C PRO A 70 5.14 2.81 17.22
N GLN A 71 5.52 2.02 18.22
CA GLN A 71 6.88 1.55 18.38
C GLN A 71 7.09 0.37 17.42
N PRO A 72 8.17 0.34 16.63
CA PRO A 72 8.52 -0.83 15.83
C PRO A 72 8.59 -2.06 16.73
N SER A 73 7.91 -3.15 16.35
CA SER A 73 8.12 -4.42 17.05
C SER A 73 9.59 -4.81 16.95
N VAL A 74 10.22 -4.96 18.11
CA VAL A 74 11.57 -5.50 18.29
C VAL A 74 11.41 -7.01 18.46
N THR A 75 11.00 -7.70 17.41
CA THR A 75 10.97 -9.17 17.37
C THR A 75 11.75 -9.64 16.15
N LEU A 76 13.04 -9.34 16.15
CA LEU A 76 14.04 -10.22 15.55
C LEU A 76 14.92 -10.70 16.70
N ARG A 77 14.44 -11.70 17.43
CA ARG A 77 15.36 -12.72 17.93
C ARG A 77 15.89 -13.45 16.70
N LYS A 78 17.12 -13.96 16.78
CA LYS A 78 17.70 -14.88 15.79
C LYS A 78 16.60 -15.77 15.22
N PRO A 79 16.54 -15.99 13.89
CA PRO A 79 15.70 -17.06 13.37
C PRO A 79 16.04 -18.32 14.17
N VAL A 80 15.08 -18.81 14.95
CA VAL A 80 15.01 -20.26 15.11
C VAL A 80 14.89 -20.76 13.67
N PRO A 81 15.74 -21.69 13.21
CA PRO A 81 15.58 -22.24 11.89
C PRO A 81 14.14 -22.73 11.76
N ALA A 82 13.35 -22.04 10.94
CA ALA A 82 12.04 -22.50 10.56
C ALA A 82 12.26 -23.81 9.80
N GLY A 83 12.01 -24.93 10.48
CA GLY A 83 12.12 -26.27 9.93
C GLY A 83 13.55 -26.79 9.87
N ALA A 84 13.97 -27.49 10.92
CA ALA A 84 14.99 -28.54 10.77
C ALA A 84 14.50 -29.72 9.90
N ASP A 85 13.24 -29.74 9.44
CA ASP A 85 12.67 -30.86 8.67
C ASP A 85 11.68 -30.47 7.54
N VAL A 86 11.67 -29.22 7.06
CA VAL A 86 10.83 -28.84 5.90
C VAL A 86 11.68 -28.83 4.63
N PRO A 87 11.30 -29.55 3.54
CA PRO A 87 12.06 -29.53 2.30
C PRO A 87 12.21 -28.10 1.80
N LYS A 88 13.47 -27.65 1.72
CA LYS A 88 13.88 -26.43 1.04
C LYS A 88 13.30 -26.44 -0.37
N ALA A 89 12.22 -25.69 -0.61
CA ALA A 89 11.70 -25.51 -1.95
C ALA A 89 12.84 -24.94 -2.83
N PRO A 90 13.28 -25.63 -3.89
CA PRO A 90 14.38 -25.14 -4.71
C PRO A 90 13.97 -23.82 -5.35
N ALA A 91 14.77 -22.76 -5.15
CA ALA A 91 14.61 -21.55 -5.93
C ALA A 91 14.80 -21.90 -7.41
N PRO A 92 13.90 -21.47 -8.32
CA PRO A 92 14.08 -21.71 -9.74
C PRO A 92 15.41 -21.08 -10.18
N PRO A 93 16.17 -21.75 -11.08
CA PRO A 93 17.46 -21.24 -11.51
C PRO A 93 17.30 -19.84 -12.11
N PRO A 94 18.24 -18.92 -11.85
CA PRO A 94 18.03 -17.48 -12.05
C PRO A 94 17.72 -17.03 -13.48
N VAL A 95 17.93 -17.91 -14.47
CA VAL A 95 17.85 -17.62 -15.91
C VAL A 95 16.57 -18.18 -16.56
N ALA A 96 15.86 -19.10 -15.90
CA ALA A 96 14.79 -19.87 -16.53
C ALA A 96 13.43 -19.13 -16.60
N ASP A 97 13.18 -18.17 -15.71
CA ASP A 97 11.88 -17.48 -15.61
C ASP A 97 11.86 -16.10 -16.27
N GLY A 98 13.03 -15.66 -16.77
CA GLY A 98 13.31 -14.38 -17.40
C GLY A 98 13.49 -13.22 -16.43
N VAL A 99 13.00 -13.29 -15.18
CA VAL A 99 12.85 -12.10 -14.31
C VAL A 99 14.21 -11.45 -14.03
N PRO A 100 14.37 -10.11 -14.22
CA PRO A 100 15.59 -9.40 -13.89
C PRO A 100 15.98 -9.63 -12.44
N LEU A 101 17.19 -10.15 -12.25
CA LEU A 101 17.75 -10.39 -10.93
C LEU A 101 18.16 -9.09 -10.23
N GLN A 102 18.45 -8.04 -11.02
CA GLN A 102 19.09 -6.82 -10.56
C GLN A 102 18.43 -5.59 -11.20
N GLY A 103 18.01 -4.63 -10.37
CA GLY A 103 17.76 -3.24 -10.74
C GLY A 103 18.89 -2.33 -10.27
N LEU A 104 18.66 -1.01 -10.21
CA LEU A 104 19.69 -0.04 -9.81
C LEU A 104 19.90 0.08 -8.30
N GLY A 105 19.02 -0.51 -7.48
CA GLY A 105 19.04 -0.38 -6.02
C GLY A 105 18.65 1.00 -5.48
N THR A 106 18.37 1.98 -6.35
CA THR A 106 17.72 3.26 -6.03
C THR A 106 16.20 3.13 -6.22
N PHE A 107 15.42 4.05 -5.64
CA PHE A 107 13.96 3.94 -5.63
C PHE A 107 13.27 5.24 -6.02
N SER A 108 12.32 5.14 -6.95
CA SER A 108 11.36 6.18 -7.27
C SER A 108 10.10 6.05 -6.43
N THR A 109 9.57 7.18 -5.94
CA THR A 109 8.33 7.21 -5.14
C THR A 109 7.14 7.47 -6.04
N ALA A 110 6.09 6.67 -5.90
CA ALA A 110 4.82 6.95 -6.57
C ALA A 110 4.22 8.26 -6.04
N ALA A 111 3.37 8.89 -6.86
CA ALA A 111 2.57 10.02 -6.38
C ALA A 111 1.80 9.65 -5.09
N GLY A 112 1.48 10.64 -4.27
CA GLY A 112 0.68 10.45 -3.06
C GLY A 112 -0.64 11.21 -3.16
N GLY A 113 -1.30 11.38 -2.02
CA GLY A 113 -2.46 12.24 -1.89
C GLY A 113 -3.78 11.55 -2.21
N THR A 114 -3.87 10.23 -1.99
CA THR A 114 -5.18 9.58 -1.98
C THR A 114 -5.99 10.07 -0.79
N ASP A 115 -7.31 9.93 -0.87
CA ASP A 115 -8.16 10.01 0.31
C ASP A 115 -7.79 8.92 1.32
N VAL A 116 -8.22 9.13 2.57
CA VAL A 116 -8.16 8.11 3.60
C VAL A 116 -9.21 7.04 3.29
N VAL A 117 -8.79 5.77 3.28
CA VAL A 117 -9.68 4.62 3.14
C VAL A 117 -9.85 3.90 4.47
N GLY A 118 -11.09 3.48 4.74
CA GLY A 118 -11.49 2.87 6.02
C GLY A 118 -11.71 3.90 7.13
N ALA A 119 -12.23 3.42 8.26
CA ALA A 119 -12.59 4.25 9.43
C ALA A 119 -11.92 3.77 10.72
N GLY A 120 -10.86 2.96 10.62
CA GLY A 120 -10.15 2.46 11.78
C GLY A 120 -9.39 3.56 12.51
N THR A 121 -9.22 3.37 13.82
CA THR A 121 -8.69 4.39 14.74
C THR A 121 -7.22 4.73 14.51
N THR A 122 -6.47 3.84 13.86
CA THR A 122 -5.05 4.04 13.57
C THR A 122 -4.86 4.33 12.09
N LEU A 123 -4.51 5.58 11.76
CA LEU A 123 -4.16 5.96 10.38
C LEU A 123 -2.75 5.48 10.02
N VAL A 124 -2.66 4.63 9.00
CA VAL A 124 -1.42 4.17 8.39
C VAL A 124 -1.17 4.98 7.11
N LYS A 125 -0.19 5.89 7.15
CA LYS A 125 0.29 6.58 5.96
C LYS A 125 1.31 5.69 5.26
N TYR A 126 0.99 5.20 4.07
CA TYR A 126 1.90 4.34 3.31
C TYR A 126 2.49 5.06 2.10
N ARG A 127 3.76 4.80 1.83
CA ARG A 127 4.40 5.16 0.55
C ARG A 127 4.50 3.92 -0.32
N VAL A 128 4.39 4.12 -1.62
CA VAL A 128 4.73 3.11 -2.62
C VAL A 128 5.99 3.57 -3.34
N GLU A 129 6.99 2.70 -3.38
CA GLU A 129 8.24 2.98 -4.09
C GLU A 129 8.60 1.80 -4.99
N LEU A 130 9.30 2.08 -6.09
CA LEU A 130 9.76 1.08 -7.03
C LEU A 130 11.25 1.23 -7.25
N GLU A 131 11.95 0.10 -7.31
CA GLU A 131 13.35 0.12 -7.68
C GLU A 131 13.52 0.62 -9.12
N ASP A 132 14.46 1.54 -9.30
CA ASP A 132 14.77 2.12 -10.59
C ASP A 132 15.48 1.11 -11.51
N GLY A 133 15.29 1.26 -12.82
CA GLY A 133 15.95 0.45 -13.84
C GLY A 133 15.46 -1.00 -13.94
N ILE A 134 14.36 -1.38 -13.28
CA ILE A 134 13.70 -2.64 -13.58
C ILE A 134 13.03 -2.53 -14.96
N VAL A 135 13.59 -3.24 -15.95
CA VAL A 135 13.03 -3.38 -17.29
C VAL A 135 12.49 -4.80 -17.46
N TRP A 136 11.18 -4.95 -17.67
CA TRP A 136 10.54 -6.26 -17.78
C TRP A 136 9.38 -6.27 -18.78
N GLY A 137 9.70 -6.60 -20.03
CA GLY A 137 8.72 -6.91 -21.09
C GLY A 137 7.62 -5.86 -21.30
N ALA A 138 6.54 -6.29 -21.95
CA ALA A 138 5.30 -5.53 -22.16
C ALA A 138 4.14 -6.07 -21.30
N GLU A 139 4.46 -6.78 -20.21
CA GLU A 139 3.47 -7.42 -19.34
C GLU A 139 2.55 -6.37 -18.69
N PRO A 140 1.21 -6.42 -18.86
CA PRO A 140 0.27 -5.47 -18.25
C PRO A 140 0.35 -5.44 -16.72
N ALA A 141 0.81 -6.56 -16.16
CA ALA A 141 1.08 -6.81 -14.75
C ALA A 141 2.29 -6.04 -14.18
N TRP A 142 3.11 -5.42 -15.04
CA TRP A 142 4.37 -4.79 -14.69
C TRP A 142 4.42 -3.32 -15.15
N THR A 143 4.08 -2.40 -14.26
CA THR A 143 4.46 -0.98 -14.32
C THR A 143 4.45 -0.40 -12.91
N ALA A 144 5.07 0.78 -12.73
CA ALA A 144 4.92 1.58 -11.50
C ALA A 144 3.47 1.88 -11.16
N ALA A 145 2.66 2.22 -12.17
CA ALA A 145 1.24 2.48 -12.01
C ALA A 145 0.48 1.21 -11.59
N SER A 146 0.75 0.06 -12.21
CA SER A 146 0.09 -1.22 -11.91
C SER A 146 0.41 -1.73 -10.51
N PHE A 147 1.66 -1.61 -10.06
CA PHE A 147 2.04 -1.95 -8.68
C PHE A 147 1.31 -1.04 -7.68
N THR A 148 1.42 0.27 -7.88
CA THR A 148 0.80 1.27 -7.01
C THR A 148 -0.72 1.09 -6.91
N SER A 149 -1.40 0.96 -8.06
CA SER A 149 -2.84 0.71 -8.11
C SER A 149 -3.23 -0.62 -7.43
N THR A 150 -2.36 -1.63 -7.49
CA THR A 150 -2.61 -2.89 -6.78
C THR A 150 -2.49 -2.74 -5.28
N VAL A 151 -1.47 -2.03 -4.78
CA VAL A 151 -1.35 -1.72 -3.35
C VAL A 151 -2.58 -0.95 -2.85
N ASP A 152 -2.98 0.10 -3.56
CA ASP A 152 -4.16 0.90 -3.22
C ASP A 152 -5.43 0.04 -3.18
N ARG A 153 -5.63 -0.83 -4.17
CA ARG A 153 -6.79 -1.73 -4.26
C ARG A 153 -6.82 -2.74 -3.12
N VAL A 154 -5.68 -3.31 -2.76
CA VAL A 154 -5.60 -4.28 -1.65
C VAL A 154 -5.89 -3.59 -0.30
N LEU A 155 -5.30 -2.42 -0.06
CA LEU A 155 -5.50 -1.68 1.20
C LEU A 155 -6.90 -1.05 1.33
N SER A 156 -7.61 -0.85 0.23
CA SER A 156 -9.01 -0.39 0.21
C SER A 156 -10.03 -1.53 0.07
N ALA A 157 -9.60 -2.78 -0.03
CA ALA A 157 -10.50 -3.91 -0.26
C ALA A 157 -11.50 -4.09 0.90
N PRO A 158 -12.79 -4.41 0.63
CA PRO A 158 -13.81 -4.57 1.67
C PRO A 158 -13.51 -5.65 2.72
N ASN A 159 -12.77 -6.68 2.33
CA ASN A 159 -12.31 -7.77 3.20
C ASN A 159 -10.83 -7.61 3.63
N GLY A 160 -10.25 -6.44 3.37
CA GLY A 160 -8.90 -6.06 3.78
C GLY A 160 -8.84 -5.54 5.22
N TRP A 161 -7.67 -5.02 5.61
CA TRP A 161 -7.41 -4.56 6.97
C TRP A 161 -8.32 -3.42 7.46
N THR A 162 -8.91 -2.63 6.55
CA THR A 162 -9.88 -1.57 6.89
C THR A 162 -11.17 -2.11 7.50
N ARG A 163 -11.51 -3.38 7.25
CA ARG A 163 -12.69 -4.04 7.84
C ARG A 163 -12.64 -4.08 9.38
N SER A 164 -11.45 -4.01 9.95
CA SER A 164 -11.23 -3.91 11.40
C SER A 164 -11.95 -2.72 12.05
N ALA A 165 -12.36 -1.69 11.30
CA ALA A 165 -13.18 -0.60 11.84
C ALA A 165 -14.55 -1.09 12.34
N ALA A 166 -15.13 -2.07 11.64
CA ALA A 166 -16.42 -2.68 12.02
C ALA A 166 -16.25 -3.89 12.95
N ALA A 167 -15.10 -4.58 12.87
CA ALA A 167 -14.76 -5.71 13.71
C ALA A 167 -13.32 -5.57 14.26
N PRO A 168 -13.11 -4.74 15.29
CA PRO A 168 -11.77 -4.49 15.83
C PRO A 168 -11.10 -5.75 16.36
N ILE A 169 -9.79 -5.84 16.16
CA ILE A 169 -9.01 -7.01 16.55
C ILE A 169 -8.46 -6.81 17.96
N THR A 170 -8.76 -7.76 18.84
CA THR A 170 -8.15 -7.84 20.18
C THR A 170 -7.46 -9.19 20.29
N ASP A 171 -6.15 -9.17 20.49
CA ASP A 171 -5.33 -10.36 20.68
C ASP A 171 -4.21 -10.06 21.67
N ALA A 172 -4.26 -10.72 22.83
CA ALA A 172 -3.30 -10.48 23.91
C ALA A 172 -1.89 -10.98 23.56
N ALA A 173 -1.76 -12.06 22.78
CA ALA A 173 -0.46 -12.60 22.39
C ALA A 173 0.27 -11.63 21.47
N GLN A 174 -0.46 -10.93 20.61
CA GLN A 174 0.07 -9.89 19.72
C GLN A 174 0.05 -8.47 20.33
N LYS A 175 -0.40 -8.33 21.58
CA LYS A 175 -0.54 -7.04 22.27
C LYS A 175 -1.45 -6.04 21.52
N LEU A 176 -2.49 -6.56 20.87
CA LEU A 176 -3.51 -5.79 20.17
C LEU A 176 -4.74 -5.63 21.08
N THR A 177 -5.27 -4.41 21.18
CA THR A 177 -6.49 -4.12 21.92
C THR A 177 -7.35 -3.16 21.10
N ASN A 178 -8.55 -3.61 20.73
CA ASN A 178 -9.48 -2.87 19.89
C ASN A 178 -8.80 -2.27 18.64
N ALA A 179 -7.87 -3.03 18.06
CA ALA A 179 -7.02 -2.56 16.98
C ALA A 179 -7.84 -2.45 15.69
N SER A 180 -7.81 -1.26 15.08
CA SER A 180 -8.42 -1.00 13.79
C SER A 180 -7.63 0.02 12.99
N TRP A 181 -7.63 -0.14 11.66
CA TRP A 181 -6.77 0.64 10.76
C TRP A 181 -7.54 1.35 9.65
N SER A 182 -7.04 2.52 9.30
CA SER A 182 -7.36 3.25 8.08
C SER A 182 -6.05 3.51 7.34
N PHE A 183 -6.10 3.72 6.02
CA PHE A 183 -4.91 3.84 5.19
C PHE A 183 -4.95 5.09 4.30
N GLN A 184 -3.79 5.68 4.04
CA GLN A 184 -3.65 6.78 3.08
C GLN A 184 -2.32 6.69 2.35
N ARG A 185 -2.34 6.75 1.01
CA ARG A 185 -1.10 6.83 0.23
C ARG A 185 -0.56 8.25 0.27
N VAL A 186 0.69 8.39 0.69
CA VAL A 186 1.43 9.66 0.71
C VAL A 186 2.71 9.52 -0.13
N SER A 187 3.30 10.65 -0.49
CA SER A 187 4.61 10.70 -1.18
C SER A 187 5.70 11.41 -0.36
N GLY A 188 5.30 12.18 0.66
CA GLY A 188 6.21 12.95 1.52
C GLY A 188 6.96 12.11 2.55
N SER A 189 7.83 12.74 3.33
CA SER A 189 8.65 12.09 4.36
C SER A 189 7.86 11.66 5.60
N ASP A 190 6.66 12.20 5.82
CA ASP A 190 5.75 11.78 6.90
C ASP A 190 4.94 10.55 6.50
N PHE A 191 5.51 9.36 6.72
CA PHE A 191 4.86 8.08 6.49
C PHE A 191 5.10 7.09 7.64
N SER A 192 4.17 6.16 7.80
CA SER A 192 4.24 5.06 8.77
C SER A 192 5.03 3.87 8.21
N VAL A 193 4.80 3.54 6.92
CA VAL A 193 5.43 2.42 6.21
C VAL A 193 5.71 2.78 4.75
N ARG A 194 6.79 2.23 4.18
CA ARG A 194 7.03 2.22 2.73
C ARG A 194 6.92 0.80 2.20
N ILE A 195 6.22 0.63 1.09
CA ILE A 195 6.01 -0.63 0.39
C ILE A 195 6.79 -0.53 -0.92
N ARG A 196 7.82 -1.36 -1.06
CA ARG A 196 8.78 -1.32 -2.17
C ARG A 196 8.63 -2.54 -3.06
N LEU A 197 8.65 -2.35 -4.38
CA LEU A 197 8.85 -3.46 -5.32
C LEU A 197 10.29 -3.43 -5.81
N ALA A 198 11.01 -4.54 -5.65
CA ALA A 198 12.43 -4.61 -6.01
C ALA A 198 12.82 -5.98 -6.58
N SER A 199 13.87 -5.97 -7.39
CA SER A 199 14.56 -7.12 -7.95
C SER A 199 15.06 -8.08 -6.85
N PRO A 200 15.16 -9.40 -7.14
CA PRO A 200 15.62 -10.40 -6.19
C PRO A 200 16.89 -10.03 -5.42
N ASN A 201 17.95 -9.58 -6.11
CA ASN A 201 19.22 -9.27 -5.47
C ASN A 201 19.11 -8.04 -4.53
N THR A 202 18.30 -7.05 -4.91
CA THR A 202 18.07 -5.88 -4.05
C THR A 202 17.27 -6.25 -2.81
N VAL A 203 16.27 -7.14 -2.93
CA VAL A 203 15.55 -7.69 -1.78
C VAL A 203 16.49 -8.48 -0.87
N ASP A 204 17.23 -9.45 -1.41
CA ASP A 204 18.18 -10.27 -0.63
C ASP A 204 19.20 -9.43 0.13
N ARG A 205 19.78 -8.42 -0.52
CA ARG A 205 20.75 -7.52 0.11
C ARG A 205 20.13 -6.70 1.25
N LEU A 206 18.97 -6.07 0.99
CA LEU A 206 18.35 -5.17 1.96
C LEU A 206 17.70 -5.94 3.13
N CYS A 207 16.95 -7.00 2.85
CA CYS A 207 16.40 -7.89 3.87
C CYS A 207 17.51 -8.63 4.64
N GLY A 208 18.57 -9.08 3.95
CA GLY A 208 19.72 -9.75 4.56
C GLY A 208 20.50 -8.86 5.52
N SER A 209 20.61 -7.55 5.23
CA SER A 209 21.19 -6.59 6.19
C SER A 209 20.38 -6.44 7.49
N ALA A 210 19.11 -6.84 7.46
CA ALA A 210 18.24 -6.92 8.64
C ALA A 210 18.15 -8.36 9.19
N GLY A 211 18.97 -9.29 8.70
CA GLY A 211 19.07 -10.67 9.22
C GLY A 211 18.05 -11.67 8.64
N MET A 212 17.39 -11.34 7.53
CA MET A 212 16.41 -12.21 6.89
C MET A 212 16.98 -12.87 5.62
N ASP A 213 16.76 -14.16 5.45
CA ASP A 213 17.12 -14.91 4.24
C ASP A 213 15.92 -15.00 3.28
N THR A 214 15.93 -14.20 2.22
CA THR A 214 14.85 -14.18 1.23
C THR A 214 15.08 -15.10 0.03
N GLN A 215 16.22 -15.77 -0.06
CA GLN A 215 16.51 -16.82 -1.05
C GLN A 215 16.21 -16.43 -2.51
N GLY A 216 16.27 -15.15 -2.85
CA GLY A 216 15.95 -14.60 -4.16
C GLY A 216 14.46 -14.65 -4.54
N VAL A 217 13.57 -15.04 -3.63
CA VAL A 217 12.14 -15.24 -3.94
C VAL A 217 11.18 -14.67 -2.90
N TYR A 218 11.54 -14.63 -1.63
CA TYR A 218 10.65 -14.16 -0.56
C TYR A 218 10.63 -12.63 -0.47
N SER A 219 9.48 -12.13 -0.01
CA SER A 219 9.32 -10.75 0.44
C SER A 219 9.70 -10.65 1.91
N CYS A 220 9.87 -9.44 2.43
CA CYS A 220 10.21 -9.26 3.83
C CYS A 220 9.72 -7.91 4.36
N ARG A 221 9.69 -7.80 5.69
CA ARG A 221 9.47 -6.53 6.38
C ARG A 221 10.57 -6.29 7.42
N TYR A 222 11.14 -5.09 7.42
CA TYR A 222 12.05 -4.62 8.47
C TYR A 222 11.81 -3.13 8.77
N GLY A 223 11.83 -2.76 10.05
CA GLY A 223 11.57 -1.37 10.46
C GLY A 223 10.28 -0.83 9.85
N GLN A 224 10.38 0.28 9.09
CA GLN A 224 9.27 0.88 8.36
C GLN A 224 9.22 0.47 6.87
N THR A 225 9.88 -0.61 6.49
CA THR A 225 10.04 -1.03 5.08
C THR A 225 9.45 -2.41 4.86
N ILE A 226 8.56 -2.51 3.88
CA ILE A 226 8.11 -3.76 3.27
C ILE A 226 8.80 -3.86 1.90
N MET A 227 9.47 -4.97 1.65
CA MET A 227 10.11 -5.32 0.38
C MET A 227 9.32 -6.43 -0.29
N ILE A 228 8.68 -6.13 -1.41
CA ILE A 228 8.00 -7.07 -2.27
C ILE A 228 8.99 -7.56 -3.33
N ASN A 229 9.16 -8.87 -3.42
CA ASN A 229 10.07 -9.50 -4.38
C ASN A 229 9.45 -9.55 -5.78
N LEU A 230 10.14 -8.94 -6.75
CA LEU A 230 9.73 -8.84 -8.15
C LEU A 230 9.45 -10.20 -8.80
N ARG A 231 10.28 -11.22 -8.53
CA ARG A 231 10.13 -12.54 -9.13
C ARG A 231 8.78 -13.14 -8.80
N ARG A 232 8.43 -13.20 -7.52
CA ARG A 232 7.13 -13.72 -7.14
C ARG A 232 5.99 -12.75 -7.41
N TRP A 233 6.23 -11.43 -7.43
CA TRP A 233 5.24 -10.47 -7.90
C TRP A 233 4.75 -10.76 -9.34
N LEU A 234 5.67 -11.23 -10.19
CA LEU A 234 5.38 -11.53 -11.59
C LEU A 234 4.93 -12.97 -11.81
N ARG A 235 5.49 -13.93 -11.07
CA ARG A 235 5.32 -15.37 -11.33
C ARG A 235 4.50 -16.11 -10.27
N GLY A 236 4.16 -15.46 -9.16
CA GLY A 236 3.58 -16.12 -8.00
C GLY A 236 4.59 -17.00 -7.28
N ALA A 237 4.11 -17.86 -6.39
CA ALA A 237 4.94 -18.85 -5.71
C ALA A 237 4.62 -20.25 -6.23
N PRO A 238 5.63 -21.06 -6.61
CA PRO A 238 5.43 -22.47 -6.91
C PRO A 238 4.69 -23.19 -5.77
N GLY A 239 3.71 -24.03 -6.08
CA GLY A 239 2.92 -24.78 -5.08
C GLY A 239 1.74 -24.00 -4.49
N PHE A 240 1.75 -22.67 -4.51
CA PHE A 240 0.60 -21.85 -4.15
C PHE A 240 -0.23 -21.53 -5.40
N ALA A 241 -1.02 -22.52 -5.84
CA ALA A 241 -1.75 -22.52 -7.12
C ALA A 241 -2.99 -21.60 -7.12
N VAL A 242 -2.78 -20.32 -6.82
CA VAL A 242 -3.79 -19.27 -6.95
C VAL A 242 -3.51 -18.40 -8.18
N PRO A 243 -4.52 -17.72 -8.76
CA PRO A 243 -4.30 -16.72 -9.78
C PRO A 243 -3.29 -15.65 -9.32
N ILE A 244 -2.47 -15.11 -10.22
CA ILE A 244 -1.43 -14.13 -9.87
C ILE A 244 -1.99 -12.89 -9.14
N VAL A 245 -3.23 -12.49 -9.44
CA VAL A 245 -3.92 -11.40 -8.75
C VAL A 245 -4.14 -11.74 -7.27
N GLU A 246 -4.52 -12.98 -6.96
CA GLU A 246 -4.67 -13.47 -5.60
C GLU A 246 -3.33 -13.54 -4.87
N TYR A 247 -2.27 -14.02 -5.53
CA TYR A 247 -0.92 -13.99 -4.95
C TYR A 247 -0.51 -12.56 -4.54
N ARG A 248 -0.76 -11.57 -5.40
CA ARG A 248 -0.42 -10.16 -5.12
C ARG A 248 -1.21 -9.60 -3.94
N THR A 249 -2.50 -9.94 -3.86
CA THR A 249 -3.34 -9.59 -2.70
C THR A 249 -2.80 -10.23 -1.43
N ASN A 250 -2.47 -11.52 -1.48
CA ASN A 250 -1.94 -12.27 -0.34
C ASN A 250 -0.61 -11.68 0.16
N VAL A 251 0.39 -11.50 -0.70
CA VAL A 251 1.72 -11.00 -0.28
C VAL A 251 1.64 -9.58 0.28
N ILE A 252 0.82 -8.69 -0.30
CA ILE A 252 0.63 -7.35 0.26
C ILE A 252 -0.02 -7.43 1.64
N ASN A 253 -1.11 -8.19 1.78
CA ASN A 253 -1.79 -8.31 3.07
C ASN A 253 -0.92 -8.98 4.14
N HIS A 254 -0.11 -9.97 3.78
CA HIS A 254 0.80 -10.68 4.68
C HIS A 254 1.90 -9.75 5.22
N GLU A 255 2.61 -9.05 4.34
CA GLU A 255 3.68 -8.12 4.75
C GLU A 255 3.11 -6.91 5.51
N VAL A 256 1.93 -6.44 5.13
CA VAL A 256 1.21 -5.40 5.89
C VAL A 256 0.82 -5.94 7.27
N GLY A 257 0.35 -7.18 7.38
CA GLY A 257 0.08 -7.82 8.66
C GLY A 257 1.29 -7.81 9.60
N HIS A 258 2.48 -8.16 9.09
CA HIS A 258 3.73 -8.01 9.85
C HIS A 258 3.98 -6.56 10.29
N PHE A 259 3.73 -5.59 9.42
CA PHE A 259 3.84 -4.17 9.79
C PHE A 259 2.83 -3.77 10.88
N LEU A 260 1.61 -4.29 10.83
CA LEU A 260 0.54 -4.04 11.82
C LEU A 260 0.77 -4.77 13.15
N GLY A 261 1.78 -5.62 13.24
CA GLY A 261 2.20 -6.30 14.47
C GLY A 261 1.72 -7.75 14.59
N PHE A 262 1.37 -8.39 13.48
CA PHE A 262 0.98 -9.80 13.47
C PHE A 262 2.20 -10.70 13.18
N ASP A 263 2.43 -11.67 14.05
CA ASP A 263 3.29 -12.81 13.79
C ASP A 263 2.62 -13.82 12.83
N HIS A 264 3.37 -14.84 12.44
CA HIS A 264 2.81 -15.92 11.64
C HIS A 264 1.74 -16.70 12.42
N MET A 265 0.74 -17.18 11.68
CA MET A 265 -0.27 -18.11 12.17
C MET A 265 -0.09 -19.49 11.52
N LEU A 266 -0.72 -20.49 12.11
CA LEU A 266 -0.87 -21.83 11.58
C LEU A 266 -2.28 -22.03 11.02
N CYS A 267 -2.43 -23.04 10.16
CA CYS A 267 -3.73 -23.45 9.67
C CYS A 267 -4.65 -23.87 10.83
N PRO A 268 -5.86 -23.28 10.98
CA PRO A 268 -6.79 -23.64 12.04
C PRO A 268 -7.51 -24.98 11.83
N GLY A 269 -7.25 -25.68 10.72
CA GLY A 269 -7.80 -26.99 10.42
C GLY A 269 -7.98 -27.22 8.92
N ALA A 270 -7.92 -28.49 8.51
CA ALA A 270 -8.04 -28.87 7.11
C ALA A 270 -9.35 -28.37 6.47
N GLY A 271 -9.27 -27.88 5.24
CA GLY A 271 -10.40 -27.32 4.49
C GLY A 271 -10.88 -25.94 4.96
N ARG A 272 -10.36 -25.41 6.06
CA ARG A 272 -10.68 -24.05 6.52
C ARG A 272 -9.89 -23.01 5.71
N PRO A 273 -10.40 -21.77 5.57
CA PRO A 273 -9.62 -20.68 4.99
C PRO A 273 -8.33 -20.46 5.80
N ALA A 274 -7.19 -20.42 5.11
CA ALA A 274 -5.93 -20.06 5.74
C ALA A 274 -5.99 -18.60 6.24
N PRO A 275 -5.63 -18.31 7.50
CA PRO A 275 -5.33 -16.94 7.89
C PRO A 275 -4.30 -16.33 6.94
N VAL A 276 -4.43 -15.03 6.64
CA VAL A 276 -3.48 -14.38 5.72
C VAL A 276 -2.04 -14.38 6.26
N MET A 277 -1.90 -14.54 7.58
CA MET A 277 -0.62 -14.67 8.29
C MET A 277 -0.05 -16.10 8.32
N VAL A 278 -0.71 -17.09 7.71
CA VAL A 278 -0.06 -18.37 7.39
C VAL A 278 0.97 -18.12 6.29
N THR A 279 2.13 -18.78 6.35
CA THR A 279 3.13 -18.77 5.26
C THR A 279 2.67 -19.64 4.08
N GLN A 280 1.54 -19.27 3.46
CA GLN A 280 0.80 -20.07 2.47
C GLN A 280 1.61 -20.39 1.20
N THR A 281 2.65 -19.60 0.92
CA THR A 281 3.56 -19.83 -0.22
C THR A 281 4.58 -20.96 0.01
N ILE A 282 4.64 -21.47 1.23
CA ILE A 282 5.47 -22.62 1.63
C ILE A 282 4.57 -23.82 1.89
N ASP A 283 3.62 -23.68 2.80
CA ASP A 283 2.68 -24.72 3.15
C ASP A 283 1.36 -24.12 3.66
N LEU A 284 0.25 -24.74 3.27
CA LEU A 284 -1.10 -24.40 3.72
C LEU A 284 -1.53 -25.20 4.95
N GLY A 285 -0.80 -26.25 5.34
CA GLY A 285 -1.14 -27.08 6.49
C GLY A 285 -2.54 -27.72 6.39
N GLY A 286 -3.00 -27.98 5.16
CA GLY A 286 -4.34 -28.52 4.86
C GLY A 286 -5.45 -27.47 4.70
N CYS A 287 -5.18 -26.19 4.94
CA CYS A 287 -6.14 -25.12 4.70
C CYS A 287 -6.37 -24.88 3.19
N VAL A 288 -7.47 -24.21 2.87
CA VAL A 288 -7.67 -23.66 1.53
C VAL A 288 -7.01 -22.28 1.41
N PRO A 289 -6.45 -21.91 0.24
CA PRO A 289 -5.86 -20.60 0.01
C PRO A 289 -6.80 -19.44 0.37
N ASN A 290 -6.26 -18.38 0.98
CA ASN A 290 -6.99 -17.15 1.23
C ASN A 290 -6.05 -15.94 1.24
N SER A 291 -6.42 -14.90 0.49
CA SER A 291 -5.58 -13.71 0.29
C SER A 291 -5.92 -12.54 1.21
N SER A 292 -7.00 -12.64 2.00
CA SER A 292 -7.56 -11.51 2.74
C SER A 292 -7.64 -11.76 4.26
N PRO A 293 -7.45 -10.73 5.10
CA PRO A 293 -7.50 -10.87 6.56
C PRO A 293 -8.92 -11.13 7.09
N PHE A 294 -9.97 -10.68 6.41
CA PHE A 294 -11.36 -10.89 6.82
C PHE A 294 -12.12 -11.75 5.81
N ALA A 295 -13.08 -12.52 6.32
CA ALA A 295 -14.07 -13.23 5.50
C ALA A 295 -15.12 -12.26 4.95
N ALA A 296 -15.94 -12.72 4.00
CA ALA A 296 -16.97 -11.90 3.36
C ALA A 296 -18.04 -11.39 4.35
N ASP A 297 -18.30 -12.13 5.43
CA ASP A 297 -19.19 -11.73 6.53
C ASP A 297 -18.54 -10.69 7.48
N GLY A 298 -17.24 -10.42 7.32
CA GLY A 298 -16.47 -9.51 8.15
C GLY A 298 -15.82 -10.15 9.37
N THR A 299 -15.82 -11.48 9.49
CA THR A 299 -15.09 -12.19 10.54
C THR A 299 -13.59 -12.14 10.27
N PHE A 300 -12.77 -11.81 11.28
CA PHE A 300 -11.31 -11.90 11.16
C PHE A 300 -10.89 -13.37 11.05
N ILE A 301 -10.17 -13.73 9.98
CA ILE A 301 -9.72 -15.11 9.75
C ILE A 301 -8.43 -15.32 10.54
N THR A 302 -8.53 -16.12 11.61
CA THR A 302 -7.44 -16.37 12.55
C THR A 302 -7.19 -17.87 12.76
N GLY A 303 -5.99 -18.19 13.23
CA GLY A 303 -5.54 -19.53 13.61
C GLY A 303 -4.54 -19.47 14.77
N PRO A 304 -4.03 -20.61 15.24
CA PRO A 304 -3.01 -20.64 16.28
C PRO A 304 -1.77 -19.85 15.86
N TRP A 305 -1.12 -19.16 16.79
CA TRP A 305 0.14 -18.48 16.51
C TRP A 305 1.26 -19.52 16.28
N ALA A 306 2.07 -19.29 15.25
CA ALA A 306 3.31 -20.05 15.07
C ALA A 306 4.33 -19.64 16.16
N ALA A 307 5.21 -20.56 16.54
CA ALA A 307 6.30 -20.21 17.45
C ALA A 307 7.30 -19.28 16.73
N SER A 308 7.56 -18.12 17.36
CA SER A 308 8.51 -17.10 16.88
C SER A 308 9.96 -17.41 17.24
#